data_AF-A0A4V1SIR4-F1
#
_entry.id   AF-A0A4V1SIR4-F1
#
_cell.length_a   1.000
_cell.length_b   1.000
_cell.length_c   1.000
_cell.angle_alpha   90.00
_cell.angle_beta   90.00
_cell.angle_gamma   90.00
#
_symmetry.space_group_name_H-M   'P 1'
#
loop_
_entity.id
_entity.type
_entity.pdbx_description
1 polymer ?
#
loop_
_entity_poly.entity_id
_entity_poly.type
_entity_poly.pdbx_seq_one_letter_code
_entity_poly.pdbx_strand_id
1 'polypeptide(L)'
;AILIGIVATTLAGWLAGQVSFKPAPYDLGTIGQTFGQLDLAGVFGLSGSHGLGLFEILFVFLFVDLFDNIGTLVGVTRRAGLIDKHGKVPRLNRILFTDSIATMFGSIAGTSTVTSYVESAAGVQAGGRTGLTAIVTGILFLLAILVAPYAQLVPLAATAPALILVGALMMAPLVDVDWDVPEIAIPAFLTVAMIPLTFSIANGLAFGITAHALLKLLKGEITRTDGLLLALAMLFVVRFAWLAAG
;
A
#
# COMPACT_ATOMS: atom_id res chain seq x y z
N ALA A 1 7.19 -21.72 -6.67
CA ALA A 1 5.85 -22.33 -6.67
C ALA A 1 4.81 -21.43 -7.34
N ILE A 2 4.61 -20.19 -6.89
CA ILE A 2 3.59 -19.26 -7.44
C ILE A 2 3.71 -19.08 -8.96
N LEU A 3 4.90 -18.72 -9.46
CA LEU A 3 5.14 -18.54 -10.90
C LEU A 3 4.86 -19.80 -11.72
N ILE A 4 5.25 -20.97 -11.21
CA ILE A 4 4.99 -22.27 -11.88
C ILE A 4 3.49 -22.53 -11.92
N GLY A 5 2.75 -22.21 -10.85
CA GLY A 5 1.30 -22.32 -10.80
C GLY A 5 0.59 -21.39 -11.79
N ILE A 6 1.07 -20.15 -11.94
CA ILE A 6 0.56 -19.21 -12.95
C ILE A 6 0.78 -19.78 -14.35
N VAL A 7 2.00 -20.25 -14.66
CA VAL A 7 2.33 -20.82 -15.98
C VAL A 7 1.49 -22.08 -16.26
N ALA A 8 1.40 -23.00 -15.31
CA ALA A 8 0.63 -24.24 -15.47
C ALA A 8 -0.87 -23.96 -15.68
N THR A 9 -1.46 -23.05 -14.89
CA THR A 9 -2.87 -22.66 -15.03
C THR A 9 -3.12 -21.90 -16.33
N THR A 10 -2.17 -21.07 -16.76
CA THR A 10 -2.24 -20.37 -18.05
C THR A 10 -2.21 -21.35 -19.22
N LEU A 11 -1.33 -22.35 -19.19
CA LEU A 11 -1.25 -23.41 -20.20
C LEU A 11 -2.54 -24.25 -20.23
N ALA A 12 -3.08 -24.61 -19.07
CA ALA A 12 -4.37 -25.30 -18.99
C ALA A 12 -5.52 -24.45 -19.55
N GLY A 13 -5.55 -23.15 -19.26
CA GLY A 13 -6.54 -22.21 -19.82
C GLY A 13 -6.43 -22.07 -21.34
N TRP A 14 -5.21 -22.09 -21.88
CA TRP A 14 -4.95 -22.14 -23.31
C TRP A 14 -5.48 -23.43 -23.95
N LEU A 15 -5.18 -24.60 -23.35
CA LEU A 15 -5.66 -25.90 -23.83
C LEU A 15 -7.19 -26.02 -23.77
N ALA A 16 -7.82 -25.38 -22.78
CA ALA A 16 -9.27 -25.35 -22.63
C ALA A 16 -9.97 -24.32 -23.56
N GLY A 17 -9.23 -23.57 -24.38
CA GLY A 17 -9.77 -22.57 -25.30
C GLY A 17 -10.37 -21.33 -24.62
N GLN A 18 -10.06 -21.11 -23.34
CA GLN A 18 -10.63 -20.02 -22.52
C GLN A 18 -9.86 -18.69 -22.65
N VAL A 19 -8.71 -18.70 -23.35
CA VAL A 19 -7.86 -17.51 -23.51
C VAL A 19 -8.13 -16.84 -24.87
N SER A 20 -8.87 -15.74 -24.84
CA SER A 20 -9.07 -14.88 -26.01
C SER A 20 -7.90 -13.90 -26.14
N PHE A 21 -6.92 -14.22 -26.98
CA PHE A 21 -5.86 -13.28 -27.32
C PHE A 21 -6.39 -12.21 -28.30
N LYS A 22 -6.61 -11.00 -27.79
CA LYS A 22 -6.84 -9.82 -28.62
C LYS A 22 -5.55 -8.99 -28.59
N PRO A 23 -4.70 -9.05 -29.63
CA PRO A 23 -3.49 -8.23 -29.66
C PRO A 23 -3.90 -6.75 -29.65
N ALA A 24 -3.68 -6.10 -28.51
CA ALA A 24 -3.72 -4.64 -28.45
C ALA A 24 -2.41 -4.10 -29.06
N PRO A 25 -2.47 -3.17 -30.02
CA PRO A 25 -1.25 -2.55 -30.55
C PRO A 25 -0.50 -1.82 -29.44
N TYR A 26 0.83 -1.86 -29.51
CA TYR A 26 1.69 -1.11 -28.61
C TYR A 26 1.59 0.37 -28.94
N ASP A 27 0.79 1.10 -28.16
CA ASP A 27 0.64 2.55 -28.29
C ASP A 27 1.37 3.26 -27.14
N LEU A 28 2.59 3.74 -27.44
CA LEU A 28 3.35 4.58 -26.51
C LEU A 28 2.64 5.92 -26.24
N GLY A 29 1.69 6.33 -27.08
CA GLY A 29 0.87 7.51 -26.89
C GLY A 29 -0.06 7.44 -25.68
N THR A 30 -0.38 6.24 -25.17
CA THR A 30 -1.18 6.09 -23.95
C THR A 30 -0.45 6.57 -22.71
N ILE A 31 0.89 6.54 -22.69
CA ILE A 31 1.68 7.11 -21.60
C ILE A 31 1.47 8.63 -21.54
N GLY A 32 1.37 9.29 -22.70
CA GLY A 32 1.06 10.71 -22.80
C GLY A 32 -0.35 11.09 -22.32
N GLN A 33 -1.26 10.11 -22.20
CA GLN A 33 -2.62 10.36 -21.69
C GLN A 33 -2.67 10.50 -20.16
N THR A 34 -1.65 10.04 -19.44
CA THR A 34 -1.59 10.12 -17.97
C THR A 34 -0.40 10.96 -17.51
N PHE A 35 0.67 11.02 -18.30
CA PHE A 35 1.86 11.79 -17.98
C PHE A 35 1.58 13.29 -17.89
N GLY A 36 1.81 13.87 -16.72
CA GLY A 36 1.64 15.30 -16.46
C GLY A 36 0.19 15.78 -16.36
N GLN A 37 -0.79 14.88 -16.41
CA GLN A 37 -2.22 15.21 -16.25
C GLN A 37 -2.60 15.39 -14.77
N LEU A 38 -1.91 16.32 -14.10
CA LEU A 38 -2.13 16.61 -12.68
C LEU A 38 -3.28 17.61 -12.52
N ASP A 39 -4.41 17.16 -11.99
CA ASP A 39 -5.55 18.04 -11.66
C ASP A 39 -5.38 18.72 -10.30
N LEU A 40 -4.38 19.60 -10.18
CA LEU A 40 -4.14 20.35 -8.94
C LEU A 40 -5.27 21.36 -8.68
N ALA A 41 -5.83 21.97 -9.73
CA ALA A 41 -6.89 22.96 -9.62
C ALA A 41 -8.21 22.35 -9.12
N GLY A 42 -8.53 21.12 -9.53
CA GLY A 42 -9.66 20.35 -9.02
C GLY A 42 -9.47 19.94 -7.55
N VAL A 43 -8.26 19.54 -7.16
CA VAL A 43 -7.94 19.16 -5.76
C VAL A 43 -8.11 20.33 -4.79
N PHE A 44 -7.69 21.54 -5.16
CA PHE A 44 -7.84 22.74 -4.32
C PHE A 44 -9.20 23.44 -4.47
N GLY A 45 -10.14 22.86 -5.22
CA GLY A 45 -11.48 23.42 -5.40
C GLY A 45 -11.53 24.71 -6.22
N LEU A 46 -10.46 25.03 -6.97
CA LEU A 46 -10.34 26.25 -7.77
C LEU A 46 -11.02 26.15 -9.14
N SER A 47 -11.30 24.93 -9.64
CA SER A 47 -11.83 24.71 -10.99
C SER A 47 -12.88 23.59 -11.15
N GLY A 48 -13.33 22.93 -10.07
CA GLY A 48 -14.14 21.69 -10.16
C GLY A 48 -15.46 21.69 -9.36
N SER A 49 -16.44 20.93 -9.86
CA SER A 49 -17.76 20.67 -9.23
C SER A 49 -17.71 19.83 -7.94
N HIS A 50 -16.51 19.39 -7.53
CA HIS A 50 -16.29 18.46 -6.43
C HIS A 50 -15.90 19.13 -5.09
N GLY A 51 -15.75 20.46 -5.05
CA GLY A 51 -15.50 21.23 -3.82
C GLY A 51 -14.28 20.74 -3.02
N LEU A 52 -14.34 20.85 -1.68
CA LEU A 52 -13.29 20.38 -0.76
C LEU A 52 -13.24 18.85 -0.58
N GLY A 53 -14.10 18.07 -1.26
CA GLY A 53 -14.16 16.61 -1.08
C GLY A 53 -12.89 15.88 -1.56
N LEU A 54 -12.27 16.36 -2.64
CA LEU A 54 -10.99 15.84 -3.13
C LEU A 54 -9.83 16.10 -2.14
N PHE A 55 -9.88 17.24 -1.44
CA PHE A 55 -8.88 17.60 -0.43
C PHE A 55 -8.95 16.68 0.79
N GLU A 56 -10.16 16.33 1.25
CA GLU A 56 -10.35 15.34 2.33
C GLU A 56 -9.76 13.98 1.94
N ILE A 57 -10.09 13.49 0.74
CA ILE A 57 -9.58 12.21 0.23
C ILE A 57 -8.05 12.22 0.19
N LEU A 58 -7.44 13.28 -0.35
CA LEU A 58 -5.99 13.44 -0.38
C LEU A 58 -5.38 13.40 1.01
N PHE A 59 -5.99 14.11 1.97
CA PHE A 59 -5.48 14.16 3.33
C PHE A 59 -5.54 12.79 4.02
N VAL A 60 -6.61 12.03 3.80
CA VAL A 60 -6.73 10.65 4.32
C VAL A 60 -5.69 9.74 3.67
N PHE A 61 -5.56 9.79 2.34
CA PHE A 61 -4.57 8.99 1.62
C PHE A 61 -3.14 9.30 2.01
N LEU A 62 -2.80 10.56 2.32
CA LEU A 62 -1.49 10.95 2.81
C LEU A 62 -1.10 10.15 4.07
N PHE A 63 -2.01 10.03 5.04
CA PHE A 63 -1.72 9.26 6.25
C PHE A 63 -1.72 7.77 6.00
N VAL A 64 -2.65 7.25 5.20
CA VAL A 64 -2.65 5.83 4.81
C VAL A 64 -1.33 5.45 4.15
N ASP A 65 -0.86 6.26 3.19
CA ASP A 65 0.41 6.07 2.48
C ASP A 65 1.61 6.19 3.42
N LEU A 66 1.61 7.18 4.33
CA LEU A 66 2.64 7.31 5.36
C LEU A 66 2.73 6.06 6.25
N PHE A 67 1.59 5.55 6.72
CA PHE A 67 1.56 4.37 7.59
C PHE A 67 1.86 3.08 6.84
N ASP A 68 1.44 2.95 5.58
CA ASP A 68 1.79 1.81 4.73
C ASP A 68 3.30 1.78 4.47
N ASN A 69 3.89 2.93 4.13
CA ASN A 69 5.33 3.08 3.97
C ASN A 69 6.12 2.74 5.23
N ILE A 70 5.70 3.26 6.40
CA ILE A 70 6.36 2.94 7.67
C ILE A 70 6.19 1.45 8.01
N GLY A 71 4.99 0.90 7.86
CA GLY A 71 4.67 -0.47 8.19
C GLY A 71 5.45 -1.47 7.33
N THR A 72 5.43 -1.28 6.01
CA THR A 72 6.20 -2.10 5.06
C THR A 72 7.70 -1.95 5.28
N LEU A 73 8.20 -0.73 5.49
CA LEU A 73 9.62 -0.48 5.77
C LEU A 73 10.07 -1.20 7.05
N VAL A 74 9.32 -1.08 8.14
CA VAL A 74 9.64 -1.77 9.41
C VAL A 74 9.58 -3.29 9.21
N GLY A 75 8.56 -3.80 8.51
CA GLY A 75 8.42 -5.24 8.24
C GLY A 75 9.58 -5.81 7.40
N VAL A 76 9.97 -5.12 6.34
CA VAL A 76 11.07 -5.53 5.46
C VAL A 76 12.42 -5.37 6.16
N THR A 77 12.66 -4.25 6.85
CA THR A 77 13.94 -4.01 7.57
C THR A 77 14.15 -4.97 8.73
N ARG A 78 13.08 -5.36 9.44
CA ARG A 78 13.12 -6.41 10.46
C ARG A 78 13.51 -7.76 9.87
N ARG A 79 12.88 -8.17 8.76
CA ARG A 79 13.23 -9.41 8.04
C ARG A 79 14.63 -9.34 7.40
N ALA A 80 15.13 -8.14 7.12
CA ALA A 80 16.49 -7.92 6.62
C ALA A 80 17.58 -7.94 7.70
N GLY A 81 17.21 -7.90 8.98
CA GLY A 81 18.16 -7.73 10.07
C GLY A 81 18.86 -6.36 10.03
N LEU A 82 18.19 -5.34 9.50
CA LEU A 82 18.72 -3.97 9.34
C LEU A 82 18.23 -3.00 10.43
N ILE A 83 17.50 -3.50 11.43
CA ILE A 83 17.10 -2.72 12.61
C ILE A 83 18.32 -2.53 13.52
N ASP A 84 18.49 -1.32 14.04
CA ASP A 84 19.59 -1.00 14.93
C ASP A 84 19.42 -1.65 16.33
N LYS A 85 20.48 -1.57 17.14
CA LYS A 85 20.49 -2.09 18.52
C LYS A 85 19.46 -1.45 19.47
N HIS A 86 18.82 -0.35 19.06
CA HIS A 86 17.78 0.35 19.80
C HIS A 86 16.38 0.07 19.25
N GLY A 87 16.23 -0.87 18.31
CA GLY A 87 14.95 -1.22 17.71
C GLY A 87 14.47 -0.22 16.65
N LYS A 88 15.33 0.68 16.16
CA LYS A 88 14.97 1.73 15.21
C LYS A 88 15.50 1.44 13.82
N VAL A 89 14.77 1.91 12.82
CA VAL A 89 15.23 1.87 11.42
C VAL A 89 16.28 2.97 11.23
N PRO A 90 17.52 2.64 10.85
CA PRO A 90 18.55 3.64 10.66
C PRO A 90 18.20 4.55 9.47
N ARG A 91 18.45 5.86 9.63
CA ARG A 91 18.24 6.87 8.57
C ARG A 91 16.80 6.94 8.05
N LEU A 92 15.80 6.67 8.90
CA LEU A 92 14.37 6.71 8.55
C LEU A 92 13.98 7.95 7.73
N ASN A 93 14.39 9.16 8.16
CA ASN A 93 14.09 10.40 7.43
C ASN A 93 14.60 10.40 5.99
N ARG A 94 15.78 9.80 5.73
CA ARG A 94 16.35 9.73 4.38
C ARG A 94 15.56 8.75 3.51
N ILE A 95 15.10 7.66 4.11
CA ILE A 95 14.28 6.64 3.43
C ILE A 95 12.93 7.24 3.04
N LEU A 96 12.23 7.86 4.01
CA LEU A 96 10.95 8.53 3.77
C LEU A 96 11.07 9.65 2.73
N PHE A 97 12.18 10.39 2.72
CA PHE A 97 12.43 11.42 1.72
C PHE A 97 12.62 10.84 0.31
N THR A 98 13.36 9.73 0.18
CA THR A 98 13.49 9.02 -1.11
C THR A 98 12.16 8.49 -1.61
N ASP A 99 11.35 7.94 -0.71
CA ASP A 99 10.00 7.46 -1.01
C ASP A 99 9.09 8.59 -1.50
N SER A 100 9.04 9.72 -0.77
CA SER A 100 8.27 10.89 -1.18
C SER A 100 8.68 11.41 -2.57
N ILE A 101 9.98 11.43 -2.86
CA ILE A 101 10.48 11.78 -4.19
C ILE A 101 9.98 10.78 -5.25
N ALA A 102 10.10 9.48 -4.98
CA ALA A 102 9.64 8.45 -5.90
C ALA A 102 8.14 8.56 -6.18
N THR A 103 7.34 8.82 -5.15
CA THR A 103 5.89 9.03 -5.26
C THR A 103 5.54 10.30 -6.03
N MET A 104 6.28 11.40 -5.86
CA MET A 104 6.09 12.61 -6.68
C MET A 104 6.41 12.36 -8.16
N PHE A 105 7.47 11.61 -8.46
CA PHE A 105 7.76 11.24 -9.85
C PHE A 105 6.72 10.25 -10.41
N GLY A 106 6.22 9.32 -9.60
CA GLY A 106 5.15 8.40 -9.96
C GLY A 106 3.84 9.12 -10.30
N SER A 107 3.45 10.13 -9.51
CA SER A 107 2.25 10.92 -9.79
C SER A 107 2.38 11.73 -11.08
N ILE A 108 3.56 12.29 -11.38
CA ILE A 108 3.83 12.96 -12.68
C ILE A 108 3.75 11.94 -13.82
N ALA A 109 4.25 10.72 -13.62
CA ALA A 109 4.13 9.65 -14.60
C ALA A 109 2.67 9.15 -14.78
N GLY A 110 1.74 9.58 -13.93
CA GLY A 110 0.34 9.16 -13.96
C GLY A 110 0.12 7.75 -13.41
N THR A 111 1.02 7.28 -12.53
CA THR A 111 0.88 5.99 -11.84
C THR A 111 0.34 6.19 -10.42
N SER A 112 -0.02 5.10 -9.75
CA SER A 112 -0.30 5.10 -8.31
C SER A 112 0.94 5.51 -7.50
N THR A 113 0.76 5.71 -6.19
CA THR A 113 1.87 6.00 -5.27
C THR A 113 2.92 4.87 -5.33
N VAL A 114 4.19 5.26 -5.21
CA VAL A 114 5.32 4.33 -5.27
C VAL A 114 5.67 3.99 -3.83
N THR A 115 5.64 2.70 -3.48
CA THR A 115 5.90 2.25 -2.12
C THR A 115 6.83 1.03 -2.09
N SER A 116 7.38 0.75 -0.92
CA SER A 116 8.15 -0.47 -0.65
C SER A 116 7.24 -1.68 -0.51
N TYR A 117 7.43 -2.67 -1.39
CA TYR A 117 6.64 -3.90 -1.36
C TYR A 117 7.07 -4.84 -0.23
N VAL A 118 6.11 -5.40 0.51
CA VAL A 118 6.37 -6.40 1.57
C VAL A 118 6.99 -7.68 1.01
N GLU A 119 6.70 -7.99 -0.26
CA GLU A 119 7.28 -9.07 -1.04
C GLU A 119 8.80 -8.93 -1.20
N SER A 120 9.33 -7.71 -1.08
CA SER A 120 10.78 -7.46 -1.07
C SER A 120 11.47 -8.22 0.07
N ALA A 121 10.74 -8.58 1.13
CA ALA A 121 11.26 -9.45 2.18
C ALA A 121 11.74 -10.81 1.65
N ALA A 122 11.09 -11.39 0.63
CA ALA A 122 11.53 -12.63 0.02
C ALA A 122 12.85 -12.43 -0.74
N GLY A 123 13.01 -11.28 -1.43
CA GLY A 123 14.27 -10.90 -2.09
C GLY A 123 15.41 -10.70 -1.10
N VAL A 124 15.10 -10.10 0.06
CA VAL A 124 16.04 -9.94 1.17
C VAL A 124 16.45 -11.29 1.79
N GLN A 125 15.50 -12.19 1.99
CA GLN A 125 15.77 -13.56 2.48
C GLN A 125 16.61 -14.37 1.50
N ALA A 126 16.45 -14.13 0.20
CA ALA A 126 17.28 -14.71 -0.86
C ALA A 126 18.70 -14.09 -0.94
N GLY A 127 19.02 -13.09 -0.12
CA GLY A 127 20.35 -12.47 -0.04
C GLY A 127 20.44 -11.06 -0.63
N GLY A 128 19.35 -10.48 -1.13
CA GLY A 128 19.31 -9.11 -1.63
C GLY A 128 19.43 -8.07 -0.51
N ARG A 129 20.65 -7.61 -0.24
CA ARG A 129 20.94 -6.67 0.88
C ARG A 129 21.51 -5.32 0.44
N THR A 130 21.59 -5.06 -0.87
CA THR A 130 22.17 -3.82 -1.42
C THR A 130 21.16 -3.10 -2.30
N GLY A 131 21.34 -1.79 -2.51
CA GLY A 131 20.50 -1.03 -3.44
C GLY A 131 20.62 -1.50 -4.89
N LEU A 132 21.66 -2.27 -5.23
CA LEU A 132 21.83 -2.83 -6.57
C LEU A 132 20.69 -3.79 -6.93
N THR A 133 20.17 -4.56 -5.97
CA THR A 133 19.03 -5.45 -6.25
C THR A 133 17.78 -4.64 -6.61
N ALA A 134 17.54 -3.51 -5.94
CA ALA A 134 16.43 -2.62 -6.27
C ALA A 134 16.60 -1.98 -7.66
N ILE A 135 17.81 -1.53 -8.00
CA ILE A 135 18.13 -0.95 -9.32
C ILE A 135 17.92 -1.99 -10.43
N VAL A 136 18.49 -3.19 -10.28
CA VAL A 136 18.35 -4.26 -11.28
C VAL A 136 16.89 -4.67 -11.43
N THR A 137 16.16 -4.79 -10.33
CA THR A 137 14.72 -5.09 -10.35
C THR A 137 13.95 -4.00 -11.10
N GLY A 138 14.24 -2.72 -10.83
CA GLY A 138 13.65 -1.59 -11.54
C GLY A 138 13.93 -1.61 -13.04
N ILE A 139 15.18 -1.88 -13.46
CA ILE A 139 15.54 -2.01 -14.87
C ILE A 139 14.78 -3.17 -15.53
N LEU A 140 14.68 -4.32 -14.85
CA LEU A 140 13.92 -5.46 -15.35
C LEU A 140 12.43 -5.14 -15.51
N PHE A 141 11.84 -4.38 -14.57
CA PHE A 141 10.45 -3.90 -14.70
C PHE A 141 10.27 -2.89 -15.83
N LEU A 142 11.25 -2.00 -16.08
CA LEU A 142 11.24 -1.11 -17.24
C LEU A 142 11.28 -1.92 -18.55
N LEU A 143 12.13 -2.95 -18.63
CA LEU A 143 12.18 -3.85 -19.79
C LEU A 143 10.89 -4.67 -19.93
N ALA A 144 10.22 -5.00 -18.82
CA ALA A 144 8.96 -5.73 -18.85
C ALA A 144 7.83 -4.94 -19.51
N ILE A 145 7.93 -3.59 -19.62
CA ILE A 145 6.96 -2.77 -20.38
C ILE A 145 6.91 -3.21 -21.85
N LEU A 146 8.02 -3.66 -22.43
CA LEU A 146 8.05 -4.20 -23.81
C LEU A 146 7.26 -5.50 -23.93
N VAL A 147 7.12 -6.22 -22.83
CA VAL A 147 6.40 -7.50 -22.74
C VAL A 147 4.96 -7.30 -22.22
N ALA A 148 4.60 -6.09 -21.76
CA ALA A 148 3.27 -5.75 -21.24
C ALA A 148 2.08 -6.16 -22.12
N PRO A 149 2.09 -6.02 -23.47
CA PRO A 149 0.96 -6.47 -24.29
C PRO A 149 0.73 -7.98 -24.21
N TYR A 150 1.76 -8.77 -23.88
CA TYR A 150 1.65 -10.20 -23.68
C TYR A 150 1.13 -10.59 -22.28
N ALA A 151 1.00 -9.64 -21.35
CA ALA A 151 0.41 -9.91 -20.03
C ALA A 151 -1.06 -10.37 -20.14
N GLN A 152 -1.78 -9.95 -21.19
CA GLN A 152 -3.16 -10.39 -21.48
C GLN A 152 -3.26 -11.90 -21.80
N LEU A 153 -2.15 -12.58 -22.06
CA LEU A 153 -2.11 -14.02 -22.24
C LEU A 153 -2.42 -14.81 -20.96
N VAL A 154 -2.22 -14.18 -19.79
CA VAL A 154 -2.44 -14.81 -18.49
C VAL A 154 -3.90 -14.58 -18.08
N PRO A 155 -4.74 -15.63 -17.99
CA PRO A 155 -6.13 -15.48 -17.57
C PRO A 155 -6.21 -15.07 -16.10
N LEU A 156 -7.27 -14.33 -15.74
CA LEU A 156 -7.53 -13.93 -14.34
C LEU A 156 -7.63 -15.14 -13.39
N ALA A 157 -8.11 -16.28 -13.90
CA ALA A 157 -8.14 -17.53 -13.13
C ALA A 157 -6.74 -18.04 -12.73
N ALA A 158 -5.69 -17.69 -13.48
CA ALA A 158 -4.31 -18.06 -13.15
C ALA A 158 -3.68 -17.12 -12.11
N THR A 159 -4.09 -15.85 -12.07
CA THR A 159 -3.57 -14.87 -11.11
C THR A 159 -4.31 -14.87 -9.78
N ALA A 160 -5.59 -15.23 -9.75
CA ALA A 160 -6.40 -15.22 -8.52
C ALA A 160 -5.81 -16.07 -7.37
N PRO A 161 -5.38 -17.34 -7.57
CA PRO A 161 -4.75 -18.13 -6.51
C PRO A 161 -3.43 -17.53 -6.01
N ALA A 162 -2.67 -16.90 -6.91
CA ALA A 162 -1.44 -16.21 -6.55
C ALA A 162 -1.74 -15.01 -5.62
N LEU A 163 -2.75 -14.21 -5.93
CA LEU A 163 -3.19 -13.09 -5.09
C LEU A 163 -3.70 -13.55 -3.72
N ILE A 164 -4.42 -14.68 -3.64
CA ILE A 164 -4.85 -15.28 -2.36
C ILE A 164 -3.65 -15.68 -1.52
N LEU A 165 -2.66 -16.34 -2.11
CA LEU A 165 -1.47 -16.76 -1.39
C LEU A 165 -0.63 -15.56 -0.93
N VAL A 166 -0.49 -14.54 -1.79
CA VAL A 166 0.18 -13.29 -1.43
C VAL A 166 -0.55 -12.64 -0.25
N GLY A 167 -1.87 -12.49 -0.30
CA GLY A 167 -2.66 -11.98 0.82
C GLY A 167 -2.46 -12.78 2.11
N ALA A 168 -2.42 -14.11 2.04
CA ALA A 168 -2.12 -14.96 3.20
C ALA A 168 -0.71 -14.71 3.76
N LEU A 169 0.29 -14.46 2.92
CA LEU A 169 1.65 -14.11 3.34
C LEU A 169 1.72 -12.70 3.96
N MET A 170 0.87 -11.77 3.51
CA MET A 170 0.76 -10.41 4.07
C MET A 170 0.16 -10.40 5.48
N MET A 171 -0.56 -11.47 5.89
CA MET A 171 -1.07 -11.63 7.26
C MET A 171 0.02 -12.03 8.27
N ALA A 172 1.19 -12.49 7.81
CA ALA A 172 2.24 -13.00 8.68
C ALA A 172 2.70 -12.02 9.79
N PRO A 173 2.82 -10.69 9.57
CA PRO A 173 3.20 -9.75 10.62
C PRO A 173 2.20 -9.67 11.80
N LEU A 174 0.97 -10.16 11.65
CA LEU A 174 -0.01 -10.17 12.74
C LEU A 174 0.40 -11.07 13.90
N VAL A 175 1.35 -11.99 13.70
CA VAL A 175 1.92 -12.81 14.78
C VAL A 175 2.74 -11.97 15.77
N ASP A 176 3.26 -10.81 15.34
CA ASP A 176 4.05 -9.91 16.18
C ASP A 176 3.19 -8.96 17.03
N VAL A 177 1.86 -9.02 16.89
CA VAL A 177 0.93 -8.21 17.68
C VAL A 177 0.77 -8.85 19.07
N ASP A 178 0.90 -8.05 20.13
CA ASP A 178 0.62 -8.49 21.51
C ASP A 178 -0.89 -8.63 21.74
N TRP A 179 -1.41 -9.81 21.41
CA TRP A 179 -2.84 -10.14 21.52
C TRP A 179 -3.34 -10.21 22.97
N ASP A 180 -2.44 -10.40 23.94
CA ASP A 180 -2.76 -10.44 25.37
C ASP A 180 -3.05 -9.05 25.97
N VAL A 181 -2.69 -7.97 25.26
CA VAL A 181 -2.86 -6.59 25.71
C VAL A 181 -4.04 -5.95 24.98
N PRO A 182 -5.20 -5.73 25.64
CA PRO A 182 -6.41 -5.22 24.96
C PRO A 182 -6.22 -3.87 24.25
N GLU A 183 -5.33 -3.02 24.76
CA GLU A 183 -5.00 -1.71 24.16
C GLU A 183 -4.38 -1.81 22.76
N ILE A 184 -3.75 -2.94 22.46
CA ILE A 184 -3.08 -3.23 21.19
C ILE A 184 -3.96 -4.17 20.36
N ALA A 185 -4.48 -5.23 20.99
CA ALA A 185 -5.29 -6.26 20.35
C ALA A 185 -6.59 -5.73 19.75
N ILE A 186 -7.34 -4.88 20.48
CA ILE A 186 -8.63 -4.35 19.99
C ILE A 186 -8.43 -3.44 18.77
N PRO A 187 -7.51 -2.44 18.78
CA PRO A 187 -7.22 -1.63 17.60
C PRO A 187 -6.74 -2.45 16.40
N ALA A 188 -5.82 -3.40 16.61
CA ALA A 188 -5.30 -4.25 15.54
C ALA A 188 -6.40 -5.11 14.91
N PHE A 189 -7.26 -5.72 15.74
CA PHE A 189 -8.41 -6.47 15.29
C PHE A 189 -9.38 -5.61 14.47
N LEU A 190 -9.73 -4.43 14.97
CA LEU A 190 -10.63 -3.50 14.27
C LEU A 190 -10.04 -3.06 12.94
N THR A 191 -8.74 -2.76 12.86
CA THR A 191 -8.09 -2.43 11.58
C THR A 191 -8.24 -3.58 10.59
N VAL A 192 -7.81 -4.79 10.95
CA VAL A 192 -7.83 -5.93 10.01
C VAL A 192 -9.24 -6.30 9.60
N ALA A 193 -10.22 -6.26 10.52
CA ALA A 193 -11.60 -6.64 10.24
C ALA A 193 -12.34 -5.59 9.39
N MET A 194 -12.08 -4.30 9.63
CA MET A 194 -12.84 -3.22 8.96
C MET A 194 -12.36 -2.94 7.54
N ILE A 195 -11.11 -3.24 7.18
CA ILE A 195 -10.61 -3.10 5.80
C ILE A 195 -11.50 -3.85 4.79
N PRO A 196 -11.69 -5.19 4.90
CA PRO A 196 -12.54 -5.93 3.96
C PRO A 196 -14.02 -5.58 4.13
N LEU A 197 -14.48 -5.31 5.35
CA LEU A 197 -15.90 -5.02 5.61
C LEU A 197 -16.36 -3.68 4.99
N THR A 198 -15.44 -2.71 4.93
CA THR A 198 -15.71 -1.36 4.38
C THR A 198 -15.17 -1.18 2.97
N PHE A 199 -14.51 -2.19 2.40
CA PHE A 199 -13.78 -2.11 1.13
C PHE A 199 -12.80 -0.93 1.05
N SER A 200 -12.27 -0.50 2.20
CA SER A 200 -11.44 0.70 2.30
C SER A 200 -10.37 0.56 3.37
N ILE A 201 -9.10 0.60 2.93
CA ILE A 201 -7.94 0.59 3.84
C ILE A 201 -8.00 1.81 4.78
N ALA A 202 -8.35 2.96 4.23
CA ALA A 202 -8.51 4.21 4.97
C ALA A 202 -9.52 4.09 6.13
N ASN A 203 -10.69 3.50 5.86
CA ASN A 203 -11.70 3.33 6.90
C ASN A 203 -11.23 2.33 7.95
N GLY A 204 -10.62 1.21 7.56
CA GLY A 204 -10.08 0.25 8.53
C GLY A 204 -9.02 0.84 9.44
N LEU A 205 -8.09 1.62 8.87
CA LEU A 205 -7.09 2.36 9.65
C LEU A 205 -7.74 3.37 10.60
N ALA A 206 -8.76 4.10 10.14
CA ALA A 206 -9.51 5.06 10.94
C ALA A 206 -10.16 4.40 12.17
N PHE A 207 -10.78 3.23 12.02
CA PHE A 207 -11.36 2.49 13.15
C PHE A 207 -10.30 2.07 14.17
N GLY A 208 -9.16 1.54 13.71
CA GLY A 208 -8.09 1.11 14.61
C GLY A 208 -7.42 2.27 15.35
N ILE A 209 -7.02 3.32 14.64
CA ILE A 209 -6.37 4.51 15.23
C ILE A 209 -7.30 5.17 16.26
N THR A 210 -8.58 5.34 15.92
CA THR A 210 -9.56 5.94 16.83
C THR A 210 -9.82 5.04 18.05
N ALA A 211 -9.90 3.72 17.87
CA ALA A 211 -10.04 2.78 18.99
C ALA A 211 -8.81 2.82 19.92
N HIS A 212 -7.60 2.89 19.37
CA HIS A 212 -6.37 2.97 20.16
C HIS A 212 -6.31 4.26 20.98
N ALA A 213 -6.63 5.39 20.35
CA ALA A 213 -6.71 6.69 21.02
C ALA A 213 -7.76 6.69 22.13
N LEU A 214 -8.95 6.14 21.87
CA LEU A 214 -10.03 6.05 22.85
C LEU A 214 -9.66 5.19 24.06
N LEU A 215 -9.06 4.02 23.85
CA LEU A 215 -8.63 3.13 24.93
C LEU A 215 -7.56 3.80 25.82
N LYS A 216 -6.58 4.48 25.21
CA LYS A 216 -5.59 5.27 25.96
C LYS A 216 -6.22 6.41 26.77
N LEU A 217 -7.19 7.12 26.19
CA LEU A 217 -7.93 8.19 26.87
C LEU A 217 -8.69 7.64 28.08
N LEU A 218 -9.39 6.52 27.93
CA LEU A 218 -10.17 5.89 29.00
C LEU A 218 -9.30 5.36 30.15
N LYS A 219 -8.07 4.91 29.86
CA LYS A 219 -7.10 4.48 30.88
C LYS A 219 -6.35 5.62 31.56
N GLY A 220 -6.43 6.84 31.00
CA GLY A 220 -5.70 8.00 31.52
C GLY A 220 -4.20 7.97 31.24
N GLU A 221 -3.75 7.16 30.28
CA GLU A 221 -2.33 6.95 29.95
C GLU A 221 -1.83 7.86 28.82
N ILE A 222 -2.48 9.01 28.63
CA ILE A 222 -2.09 9.95 27.58
C ILE A 222 -0.77 10.61 27.95
N THR A 223 0.20 10.43 27.05
CA THR A 223 1.52 11.05 27.13
C THR A 223 1.63 12.20 26.13
N ARG A 224 2.64 13.08 26.31
CA ARG A 224 2.94 14.15 25.33
C ARG A 224 3.27 13.60 23.93
N THR A 225 3.74 12.37 23.84
CA THR A 225 4.07 11.70 22.57
C THR A 225 2.83 11.24 21.80
N ASP A 226 1.65 11.17 22.43
CA ASP A 226 0.39 10.76 21.80
C ASP A 226 -0.32 11.88 21.04
N GLY A 227 0.27 13.08 20.94
CA GLY A 227 -0.32 14.22 20.25
C GLY A 227 -0.72 13.91 18.80
N LEU A 228 0.13 13.17 18.07
CA LEU A 228 -0.17 12.76 16.70
C LEU A 228 -1.31 11.73 16.65
N LEU A 229 -1.30 10.74 17.55
CA LEU A 229 -2.36 9.73 17.65
C LEU A 229 -3.72 10.39 17.90
N LEU A 230 -3.78 11.33 18.84
CA LEU A 230 -5.01 12.06 19.18
C LEU A 230 -5.48 12.97 18.04
N ALA A 231 -4.55 13.66 17.36
CA ALA A 231 -4.88 14.48 16.21
C ALA A 231 -5.48 13.66 15.07
N LEU A 232 -4.89 12.49 14.77
CA LEU A 232 -5.39 11.58 13.74
C LEU A 232 -6.75 10.98 14.11
N ALA A 233 -6.92 10.52 15.36
CA ALA A 233 -8.20 10.00 15.83
C ALA A 233 -9.29 11.08 15.73
N MET A 234 -9.01 12.31 16.18
CA MET A 234 -9.94 13.43 16.07
C MET A 234 -10.31 13.72 14.62
N LEU A 235 -9.33 13.74 13.73
CA LEU A 235 -9.56 13.94 12.29
C LEU A 235 -10.49 12.87 11.71
N PHE A 236 -10.24 11.59 11.99
CA PHE A 236 -11.08 10.51 11.49
C PHE A 236 -12.51 10.58 12.05
N VAL A 237 -12.66 10.97 13.32
CA VAL A 237 -13.98 11.20 13.93
C VAL A 237 -14.71 12.35 13.22
N VAL A 238 -14.04 13.48 12.97
CA VAL A 238 -14.62 14.62 12.24
C VAL A 238 -15.04 14.20 10.83
N ARG A 239 -14.20 13.43 10.14
CA ARG A 239 -14.51 12.88 8.82
C ARG A 239 -15.76 12.02 8.83
N PHE A 240 -15.87 11.06 9.75
CA PHE A 240 -17.06 10.21 9.84
C PHE A 240 -18.31 11.01 10.21
N ALA A 241 -18.18 12.02 11.08
CA ALA A 241 -19.29 12.91 11.42
C ALA A 241 -19.75 13.74 10.21
N TRP A 242 -18.82 14.23 9.40
CA TRP A 242 -19.13 14.96 8.17
C TRP A 242 -19.82 14.06 7.14
N LEU A 243 -19.27 12.87 6.89
CA LEU A 243 -19.84 11.89 5.96
C LEU A 243 -21.22 11.39 6.41
N ALA A 244 -21.51 11.38 7.71
CA ALA A 244 -22.83 11.02 8.24
C ALA A 244 -23.84 12.17 8.18
N ALA A 245 -23.38 13.41 8.07
CA ALA A 245 -24.22 14.62 8.03
C ALA A 245 -24.60 15.06 6.61
N GLY A 246 -23.92 14.55 5.58
CA GLY A 246 -24.22 14.76 4.15
C GLY A 246 -24.84 13.53 3.52
#